data_AF-A0AAU8CVF7-F1
#
_entry.id   AF-A0AAU8CVF7-F1
#
_cell.length_a   1.000
_cell.length_b   1.000
_cell.length_c   1.000
_cell.angle_alpha   90.00
_cell.angle_beta   90.00
_cell.angle_gamma   90.00
#
_symmetry.space_group_name_H-M   'P 1'
#
loop_
_entity.id
_entity.type
_entity.pdbx_description
1 polymer ?
#
loop_
_entity_poly.entity_id
_entity_poly.type
_entity_poly.pdbx_seq_one_letter_code
_entity_poly.pdbx_strand_id
1 'polypeptide(L)'
;MNSDLIEFVEVSFGSVWSVELLLLLYRDPQRAWTSEGLIRELRSSEVLVARSVERLVAAGLVLAETDGTVRYGPASAQQNDLVAQLEEEYRKTPAAIRRLILQSPVEKLRTFADAFKLKKS
;
A
#
# COMPACT_ATOMS: atom_id res chain seq x y z
N MET A 1 -0.52 -15.08 -11.44
CA MET A 1 -0.62 -13.62 -11.64
C MET A 1 -0.36 -13.26 -13.10
N ASN A 2 -1.17 -12.36 -13.68
CA ASN A 2 -0.94 -11.78 -15.00
C ASN A 2 0.08 -10.63 -14.93
N SER A 3 0.54 -10.13 -16.08
CA SER A 3 1.51 -9.04 -16.18
C SER A 3 1.02 -7.75 -15.52
N ASP A 4 -0.26 -7.42 -15.71
CA ASP A 4 -0.84 -6.15 -15.30
C ASP A 4 -0.91 -6.06 -13.77
N LEU A 5 -1.26 -7.16 -13.09
CA LEU A 5 -1.23 -7.26 -11.64
C LEU A 5 0.20 -7.16 -11.09
N ILE A 6 1.17 -7.76 -11.78
CA ILE A 6 2.58 -7.69 -11.38
C ILE A 6 3.07 -6.24 -11.44
N GLU A 7 2.88 -5.57 -12.58
CA GLU A 7 3.28 -4.17 -12.77
C GLU A 7 2.56 -3.25 -11.77
N PHE A 8 1.24 -3.45 -11.60
CA PHE A 8 0.45 -2.73 -10.62
C PHE A 8 1.02 -2.87 -9.22
N VAL A 9 1.42 -4.08 -8.81
CA VAL A 9 1.95 -4.32 -7.47
C VAL A 9 3.32 -3.65 -7.29
N GLU A 10 4.21 -3.79 -8.26
CA GLU A 10 5.57 -3.25 -8.18
C GLU A 10 5.62 -1.73 -8.16
N VAL A 11 4.71 -1.08 -8.88
CA VAL A 11 4.63 0.39 -8.96
C VAL A 11 3.84 0.95 -7.78
N SER A 12 2.68 0.38 -7.45
CA SER A 12 1.77 0.97 -6.47
C SER A 12 2.22 0.75 -5.04
N PHE A 13 2.87 -0.39 -4.74
CA PHE A 13 3.23 -0.74 -3.36
C PHE A 13 4.73 -0.69 -3.13
N GLY A 14 5.11 -0.12 -2.00
CA GLY A 14 6.50 0.01 -1.57
C GLY A 14 6.82 -0.80 -0.32
N SER A 15 5.86 -1.57 0.17
CA SER A 15 6.02 -2.40 1.35
C SER A 15 4.84 -3.36 1.45
N VAL A 16 5.03 -4.43 2.20
CA VAL A 16 3.93 -5.31 2.58
C VAL A 16 2.86 -4.52 3.34
N TRP A 17 3.26 -3.55 4.17
CA TRP A 17 2.34 -2.69 4.91
C TRP A 17 1.41 -1.86 4.04
N SER A 18 1.87 -1.33 2.92
CA SER A 18 0.99 -0.62 1.98
C SER A 18 -0.05 -1.53 1.33
N VAL A 19 0.25 -2.81 1.12
CA VAL A 19 -0.75 -3.79 0.65
C VAL A 19 -1.76 -4.07 1.75
N GLU A 20 -1.30 -4.40 2.96
CA GLU A 20 -2.20 -4.71 4.09
C GLU A 20 -3.13 -3.53 4.42
N LEU A 21 -2.61 -2.29 4.39
CA LEU A 21 -3.41 -1.08 4.58
C LEU A 21 -4.47 -0.95 3.49
N LEU A 22 -4.09 -1.08 2.21
CA LEU A 22 -5.07 -0.98 1.13
C LEU A 22 -6.15 -2.06 1.25
N LEU A 23 -5.77 -3.31 1.55
CA LEU A 23 -6.72 -4.41 1.70
C LEU A 23 -7.62 -4.24 2.94
N LEU A 24 -7.14 -3.60 4.00
CA LEU A 24 -7.97 -3.19 5.13
C LEU A 24 -9.06 -2.20 4.68
N LEU A 25 -8.69 -1.16 3.92
CA LEU A 25 -9.64 -0.17 3.41
C LEU A 25 -10.61 -0.79 2.38
N TYR A 26 -10.13 -1.69 1.54
CA TYR A 26 -10.93 -2.37 0.52
C TYR A 26 -12.07 -3.23 1.10
N ARG A 27 -11.88 -3.80 2.31
CA ARG A 27 -12.92 -4.62 2.98
C ARG A 27 -14.19 -3.84 3.31
N ASP A 28 -14.08 -2.55 3.57
CA ASP A 28 -15.22 -1.67 3.82
C ASP A 28 -14.97 -0.29 3.17
N PRO A 29 -15.27 -0.16 1.85
CA PRO A 29 -14.92 1.03 1.07
C PRO A 29 -15.55 2.33 1.55
N GLN A 30 -16.68 2.25 2.25
CA GLN A 30 -17.41 3.41 2.76
C GLN A 30 -16.85 3.90 4.10
N ARG A 31 -16.08 3.05 4.79
CA ARG A 31 -15.49 3.41 6.06
C ARG A 31 -14.24 4.27 5.86
N ALA A 32 -14.28 5.46 6.47
CA ALA A 32 -13.11 6.30 6.65
C ALA A 32 -12.35 5.92 7.93
N TRP A 33 -11.03 6.05 7.88
CA TRP A 33 -10.12 5.68 8.96
C TRP A 33 -9.26 6.87 9.38
N THR A 34 -9.13 7.07 10.69
CA THR A 34 -8.12 7.97 11.25
C THR A 34 -6.75 7.30 11.25
N SER A 35 -5.67 8.10 11.26
CA SER A 35 -4.31 7.59 11.40
C SER A 35 -4.13 6.74 12.66
N GLU A 36 -4.68 7.16 13.80
CA GLU A 36 -4.65 6.38 15.05
C GLU A 36 -5.37 5.04 14.92
N GLY A 37 -6.52 5.03 14.23
CA GLY A 37 -7.27 3.81 13.94
C GLY A 37 -6.45 2.81 13.12
N LEU A 38 -5.77 3.30 12.07
CA LEU A 38 -4.91 2.48 11.22
C LEU A 38 -3.69 1.93 11.98
N ILE A 39 -3.04 2.76 12.80
CA ILE A 39 -1.92 2.36 13.66
C ILE A 39 -2.34 1.20 14.58
N ARG A 40 -3.50 1.34 15.22
CA ARG A 40 -4.05 0.34 16.14
C ARG A 40 -4.43 -0.96 15.43
N GLU A 41 -5.15 -0.86 14.32
CA GLU A 41 -5.68 -2.01 13.58
C GLU A 41 -4.56 -2.82 12.94
N LEU A 42 -3.62 -2.15 12.27
CA LEU A 42 -2.48 -2.78 11.61
C LEU A 42 -1.36 -3.15 12.58
N ARG A 43 -1.44 -2.72 13.86
CA ARG A 43 -0.38 -2.87 14.87
C ARG A 43 0.98 -2.41 14.34
N SER A 44 0.96 -1.25 13.68
CA SER A 44 2.12 -0.68 12.98
C SER A 44 2.55 0.64 13.63
N SER A 45 3.63 1.25 13.14
CA SER A 45 4.08 2.56 13.62
C SER A 45 3.44 3.70 12.83
N GLU A 46 3.36 4.88 13.44
CA GLU A 46 2.90 6.10 12.79
C GLU A 46 3.65 6.38 11.49
N VAL A 47 4.97 6.26 11.50
CA VAL A 47 5.82 6.48 10.31
C VAL A 47 5.46 5.54 9.16
N LEU A 48 5.19 4.25 9.45
CA LEU A 48 4.83 3.28 8.42
C LEU A 48 3.42 3.52 7.87
N VAL A 49 2.46 3.87 8.73
CA VAL A 49 1.10 4.23 8.31
C VAL A 49 1.13 5.47 7.45
N ALA A 50 1.78 6.56 7.88
CA ALA A 50 1.87 7.81 7.13
C ALA A 50 2.50 7.60 5.74
N ARG A 51 3.64 6.91 5.66
CA ARG A 51 4.30 6.59 4.37
C ARG A 51 3.44 5.72 3.46
N SER A 52 2.69 4.78 4.03
CA SER A 52 1.81 3.90 3.26
C SER A 52 0.62 4.69 2.70
N VAL A 53 0.01 5.55 3.52
CA VAL A 53 -1.08 6.44 3.10
C VAL A 53 -0.62 7.39 1.99
N GLU A 54 0.48 8.12 2.19
CA GLU A 54 1.03 9.04 1.19
C GLU A 54 1.24 8.35 -0.16
N ARG A 55 1.83 7.15 -0.13
CA ARG A 55 2.08 6.38 -1.35
C ARG A 55 0.78 5.96 -2.04
N LEU A 56 -0.20 5.47 -1.28
CA LEU A 56 -1.45 4.99 -1.84
C LEU A 56 -2.33 6.14 -2.37
N VAL A 57 -2.27 7.31 -1.74
CA VAL A 57 -2.88 8.53 -2.25
C VAL A 57 -2.20 8.96 -3.55
N ALA A 58 -0.86 8.97 -3.60
CA ALA A 58 -0.12 9.29 -4.82
C ALA A 58 -0.37 8.29 -5.96
N ALA A 59 -0.62 7.02 -5.64
CA ALA A 59 -1.02 5.99 -6.59
C ALA A 59 -2.50 6.09 -7.02
N GLY A 60 -3.28 6.98 -6.40
CA GLY A 60 -4.71 7.15 -6.67
C GLY A 60 -5.57 5.99 -6.17
N LEU A 61 -5.15 5.26 -5.14
CA LEU A 61 -5.88 4.10 -4.58
C LEU A 61 -6.66 4.45 -3.31
N VAL A 62 -6.28 5.54 -2.66
CA VAL A 62 -6.83 6.02 -1.39
C VAL A 62 -7.18 7.50 -1.53
N LEU A 63 -8.30 7.89 -0.94
CA LEU A 63 -8.72 9.28 -0.84
C LEU A 63 -8.42 9.77 0.57
N ALA A 64 -7.74 10.92 0.65
CA ALA A 64 -7.59 11.67 1.89
C ALA A 64 -8.71 12.70 1.99
N GLU A 65 -9.46 12.65 3.08
CA GLU A 65 -10.59 13.53 3.35
C GLU A 65 -10.14 14.80 4.09
N THR A 66 -10.96 15.84 4.03
CA THR A 66 -10.63 17.14 4.65
C THR A 66 -10.51 17.10 6.18
N ASP A 67 -11.12 16.10 6.83
CA ASP A 67 -11.06 15.87 8.27
C ASP A 67 -9.81 15.05 8.70
N GLY A 68 -8.92 14.74 7.76
CA GLY A 68 -7.70 13.97 8.02
C GLY A 68 -7.92 12.46 8.06
N THR A 69 -9.14 11.98 7.78
CA THR A 69 -9.38 10.55 7.58
C THR A 69 -9.02 10.12 6.17
N VAL A 70 -8.89 8.81 5.97
CA VAL A 70 -8.62 8.21 4.66
C VAL A 70 -9.56 7.04 4.40
N ARG A 71 -9.93 6.83 3.14
CA ARG A 71 -10.75 5.69 2.72
C ARG A 71 -10.33 5.13 1.38
N TYR A 72 -10.83 3.94 1.06
CA TYR A 72 -10.66 3.35 -0.25
C TYR A 72 -11.31 4.23 -1.33
N GLY A 73 -10.58 4.45 -2.43
CA GLY A 73 -11.06 5.30 -3.53
C GLY A 73 -10.14 5.25 -4.73
N PRO A 74 -10.15 4.15 -5.50
CA PRO A 74 -9.36 4.03 -6.72
C PRO A 74 -9.78 5.08 -7.75
N ALA A 75 -8.80 5.67 -8.44
CA ALA A 75 -9.02 6.72 -9.42
C ALA A 75 -9.62 6.21 -10.74
N SER A 76 -9.60 4.89 -10.96
CA SER A 76 -10.20 4.25 -12.13
C SER A 76 -10.82 2.89 -11.82
N ALA A 77 -11.77 2.46 -12.67
CA ALA A 77 -12.35 1.13 -12.60
C ALA A 77 -11.28 0.03 -12.81
N GLN A 78 -10.30 0.26 -13.68
CA GLN A 78 -9.19 -0.67 -13.89
C GLN A 78 -8.36 -0.87 -12.63
N GLN A 79 -8.07 0.20 -11.88
CA GLN A 79 -7.38 0.07 -10.59
C GLN A 79 -8.22 -0.71 -9.57
N ASN A 80 -9.54 -0.48 -9.54
CA ASN A 80 -10.44 -1.24 -8.69
C ASN A 80 -10.38 -2.76 -9.01
N ASP A 81 -10.40 -3.11 -10.30
CA ASP A 81 -10.34 -4.51 -10.74
C ASP A 81 -8.99 -5.16 -10.40
N LEU A 82 -7.89 -4.41 -10.48
CA LEU A 82 -6.56 -4.87 -10.07
C LEU A 82 -6.47 -5.05 -8.54
N VAL A 83 -7.10 -4.19 -7.75
CA VAL A 83 -7.18 -4.36 -6.29
C VAL A 83 -7.99 -5.60 -5.93
N ALA A 84 -9.10 -5.87 -6.61
CA ALA A 84 -9.88 -7.09 -6.40
C ALA A 84 -9.06 -8.35 -6.73
N GLN A 85 -8.31 -8.33 -7.84
CA GLN A 85 -7.39 -9.42 -8.18
C GLN A 85 -6.26 -9.57 -7.16
N LEU A 86 -5.70 -8.46 -6.68
CA LEU A 86 -4.68 -8.45 -5.63
C LEU A 86 -5.21 -9.08 -4.34
N GLU A 87 -6.43 -8.73 -3.90
CA GLU A 87 -7.01 -9.28 -2.68
C GLU A 87 -7.14 -10.81 -2.76
N GLU A 88 -7.68 -11.31 -3.88
CA GLU A 88 -7.86 -12.75 -4.10
C GLU A 88 -6.52 -13.49 -4.18
N GLU A 89 -5.52 -12.93 -4.87
CA GLU A 89 -4.19 -13.53 -4.96
C GLU A 89 -3.45 -13.43 -3.62
N TYR A 90 -3.57 -12.33 -2.88
CA TYR A 90 -2.95 -12.16 -1.57
C TYR A 90 -3.51 -13.16 -0.55
N ARG A 91 -4.80 -13.50 -0.65
CA ARG A 91 -5.43 -14.55 0.16
C ARG A 91 -4.90 -15.94 -0.19
N LYS A 92 -4.70 -16.24 -1.47
CA LYS A 92 -4.21 -17.54 -1.96
C LYS A 92 -2.72 -17.75 -1.72
N THR A 93 -1.90 -16.76 -2.09
CA THR A 93 -0.44 -16.85 -2.12
C THR A 93 0.24 -15.62 -1.52
N PRO A 94 0.04 -15.30 -0.21
CA PRO A 94 0.61 -14.10 0.40
C PRO A 94 2.14 -14.02 0.26
N ALA A 95 2.83 -15.17 0.31
CA ALA A 95 4.28 -15.25 0.14
C ALA A 95 4.76 -14.81 -1.26
N ALA A 96 3.96 -15.03 -2.31
CA ALA A 96 4.31 -14.63 -3.67
C ALA A 96 4.25 -13.10 -3.83
N ILE A 97 3.17 -12.49 -3.35
CA ILE A 97 3.01 -11.02 -3.35
C ILE A 97 4.09 -10.34 -2.51
N ARG A 98 4.39 -10.87 -1.31
CA ARG A 98 5.47 -10.35 -0.47
C ARG A 98 6.82 -10.39 -1.18
N ARG A 99 7.11 -11.48 -1.90
CA ARG A 99 8.35 -11.63 -2.68
C ARG A 99 8.41 -10.61 -3.82
N LEU A 100 7.28 -10.37 -4.50
CA LEU A 100 7.19 -9.39 -5.57
C LEU A 100 7.53 -7.98 -5.08
N ILE A 101 6.94 -7.55 -3.96
CA ILE A 101 7.20 -6.24 -3.37
C ILE A 101 8.68 -6.08 -2.98
N LEU A 102 9.27 -7.11 -2.35
CA LEU A 102 10.68 -7.09 -1.94
C LEU A 102 11.65 -7.09 -3.12
N GLN A 103 11.22 -7.63 -4.28
CA GLN A 103 12.05 -7.70 -5.47
C GLN A 103 11.87 -6.49 -6.41
N SER A 104 10.85 -5.65 -6.18
CA SER A 104 10.56 -4.45 -6.96
C SER A 104 11.81 -3.54 -7.08
N PRO A 105 12.18 -3.12 -8.31
CA PRO A 105 13.30 -2.21 -8.53
C PRO A 105 13.18 -0.89 -7.77
N VAL A 106 11.95 -0.39 -7.60
CA VAL A 106 11.65 0.87 -6.89
C VAL A 106 12.06 0.78 -5.42
N GLU A 107 11.75 -0.33 -4.74
CA GLU A 107 12.13 -0.52 -3.35
C GLU A 107 13.61 -0.84 -3.16
N LYS A 108 14.24 -1.52 -4.12
CA LYS A 108 15.70 -1.68 -4.11
C LYS A 108 16.39 -0.32 -4.15
N LEU A 109 16.01 0.55 -5.10
CA LEU A 109 16.55 1.91 -5.23
C LEU A 109 16.33 2.73 -3.94
N ARG A 110 15.14 2.66 -3.33
CA ARG A 110 14.85 3.37 -2.07
C ARG A 110 15.68 2.83 -0.89
N THR A 111 15.79 1.52 -0.75
CA THR A 111 16.57 0.89 0.32
C THR A 111 18.05 1.28 0.22
N PHE A 112 18.61 1.33 -1.00
CA PHE A 112 19.95 1.87 -1.21
C PHE A 112 20.04 3.35 -0.79
N ALA A 113 19.12 4.21 -1.22
CA ALA A 113 19.15 5.64 -0.89
C ALA A 113 19.03 5.91 0.62
N ASP A 114 18.18 5.17 1.33
CA ASP A 114 17.99 5.34 2.79
C ASP A 114 19.21 4.85 3.58
N ALA A 115 19.92 3.81 3.12
CA ALA A 115 21.15 3.34 3.76
C ALA A 115 22.26 4.40 3.78
N PHE A 116 22.30 5.31 2.80
CA PHE A 116 23.26 6.42 2.76
C PHE A 116 22.85 7.64 3.60
N LYS A 117 21.56 7.79 3.93
CA LYS A 117 21.07 8.89 4.77
C LYS A 117 21.34 8.67 6.26
N LEU A 118 21.67 7.45 6.67
CA LEU A 118 22.01 7.08 8.06
C LEU A 118 23.43 7.51 8.50
N LYS A 119 24.08 8.42 7.76
CA LYS A 119 25.33 9.07 8.17
C LYS A 119 25.11 10.57 8.41
N LYS A 120 24.37 10.88 9.48
CA LYS A 120 24.41 12.18 10.18
C LYS A 120 23.83 12.00 11.59
N SER A 121 24.69 11.63 12.53
CA SER A 121 24.61 11.93 13.96
C SER A 121 26.02 11.92 14.51
#